data_AF-A0A2S0VR42-F1
#
_entry.id   AF-A0A2S0VR42-F1
#
_cell.length_a   1.000
_cell.length_b   1.000
_cell.length_c   1.000
_cell.angle_alpha   90.00
_cell.angle_beta   90.00
_cell.angle_gamma   90.00
#
_symmetry.space_group_name_H-M   'P 1'
#
loop_
_entity.id
_entity.type
_entity.pdbx_description
1 polymer ?
#
loop_
_entity_poly.entity_id
_entity_poly.type
_entity_poly.pdbx_seq_one_letter_code
_entity_poly.pdbx_strand_id
1 'polypeptide(L)'
;MQNTFQKTYQDDDTEGLSQNDLDCLRDKILRSHHEFRSSVKQGDKDYIRELHKYSKFKQDEKILSRLDTDYKKLSKYFICASKLEVARIKPRLINVDESNLFKRLFKLVRHSWSMPYSKGYGRRIRFIVWDDFHDSVIGIIGLQSPPADLKARDQLFDYPENQKLPLVNQTLDVYTLGAIPPYSNLLGGKLVAGLVGADAIRQVYWSKYAGKRSQINNVLVEQPLVGATTTSAFGRSSIYNRLKYQDRLLARPIGYTRGYGTIHLEPYFEELTGILKAHNIYHNGGYGKGPKPKWQNAVRALKILGLNSEYLQHGLGREVFLFEFFDDLKTGMSGGSFGRALLLDSEEYSQYWLERWAEPRAIRYPDWRCFDVNGYFLSCFTSNYSA
;
A
#
# COMPACT_ATOMS: atom_id res chain seq x y z
N MET A 1 -18.41 -28.72 -62.78
CA MET A 1 -18.03 -29.63 -61.68
C MET A 1 -17.53 -28.77 -60.53
N GLN A 2 -18.17 -28.91 -59.35
CA GLN A 2 -17.73 -28.49 -58.01
C GLN A 2 -17.55 -26.97 -57.78
N ASN A 3 -18.49 -26.20 -57.23
CA ASN A 3 -19.26 -26.29 -55.98
C ASN A 3 -18.47 -25.91 -54.70
N THR A 4 -19.01 -24.90 -54.01
CA THR A 4 -19.04 -24.68 -52.55
C THR A 4 -17.78 -24.22 -51.80
N PHE A 5 -17.76 -22.97 -51.30
CA PHE A 5 -18.21 -22.60 -49.95
C PHE A 5 -17.92 -21.10 -49.67
N GLN A 6 -18.99 -20.30 -49.71
CA GLN A 6 -19.09 -19.09 -48.89
C GLN A 6 -18.93 -19.51 -47.43
N LYS A 7 -17.89 -19.03 -46.75
CA LYS A 7 -17.94 -18.86 -45.30
C LYS A 7 -18.39 -17.44 -45.03
N THR A 8 -19.69 -17.30 -44.91
CA THR A 8 -20.32 -16.33 -44.01
C THR A 8 -19.57 -16.36 -42.69
N TYR A 9 -18.87 -15.27 -42.36
CA TYR A 9 -18.57 -14.99 -40.96
C TYR A 9 -19.93 -14.75 -40.31
N GLN A 10 -20.40 -15.77 -39.60
CA GLN A 10 -21.48 -15.62 -38.63
C GLN A 10 -21.02 -14.55 -37.63
N ASP A 11 -21.87 -13.53 -37.47
CA ASP A 11 -21.91 -12.73 -36.26
C ASP A 11 -21.94 -13.72 -35.09
N ASP A 12 -20.82 -13.82 -34.37
CA ASP A 12 -20.80 -14.45 -33.06
C ASP A 12 -21.67 -13.57 -32.16
N ASP A 13 -22.74 -14.18 -31.65
CA ASP A 13 -23.74 -13.61 -30.76
C ASP A 13 -23.09 -12.78 -29.64
N THR A 14 -23.04 -11.46 -29.83
CA THR A 14 -23.01 -10.54 -28.70
C THR A 14 -24.45 -10.41 -28.24
N GLU A 15 -24.91 -11.35 -27.42
CA GLU A 15 -26.08 -11.12 -26.57
C GLU A 15 -25.83 -9.82 -25.80
N GLY A 16 -26.40 -8.72 -26.29
CA GLY A 16 -26.35 -7.44 -25.60
C GLY A 16 -26.99 -7.64 -24.23
N LEU A 17 -26.27 -7.28 -23.17
CA LEU A 17 -26.79 -7.30 -21.80
C LEU A 17 -28.16 -6.63 -21.78
N SER A 18 -29.17 -7.33 -21.28
CA SER A 18 -30.53 -6.81 -21.30
C SER A 18 -30.63 -5.56 -20.43
N GLN A 19 -31.61 -4.69 -20.70
CA GLN A 19 -31.85 -3.52 -19.83
C GLN A 19 -32.08 -3.94 -18.37
N ASN A 20 -32.73 -5.09 -18.16
CA ASN A 20 -32.94 -5.68 -16.84
C ASN A 20 -31.61 -6.04 -16.14
N ASP A 21 -30.61 -6.54 -16.87
CA ASP A 21 -29.30 -6.87 -16.30
C ASP A 21 -28.54 -5.61 -15.87
N LEU A 22 -28.62 -4.55 -16.68
CA LEU A 22 -28.04 -3.25 -16.36
C LEU A 22 -28.70 -2.63 -15.13
N ASP A 23 -30.03 -2.69 -15.04
CA ASP A 23 -30.78 -2.18 -13.89
C ASP A 23 -30.49 -2.99 -12.62
N CYS A 24 -30.38 -4.32 -12.72
CA CYS A 24 -29.98 -5.18 -11.61
C CYS A 24 -28.57 -4.84 -11.09
N LEU A 25 -27.60 -4.65 -11.99
CA LEU A 25 -26.24 -4.27 -11.60
C LEU A 25 -26.19 -2.86 -11.00
N ARG A 26 -26.96 -1.92 -11.54
CA ARG A 26 -27.12 -0.57 -10.99
C ARG A 26 -27.57 -0.64 -9.53
N ASP A 27 -28.59 -1.44 -9.22
CA ASP A 27 -29.11 -1.59 -7.86
C ASP A 27 -28.09 -2.23 -6.90
N LYS A 28 -27.35 -3.25 -7.36
CA LYS A 28 -26.25 -3.85 -6.58
C LYS A 28 -25.19 -2.80 -6.20
N ILE A 29 -24.80 -1.94 -7.14
CA ILE A 29 -23.81 -0.88 -6.91
C ILE A 29 -24.31 0.16 -5.92
N LEU A 30 -25.57 0.61 -6.07
CA LEU A 30 -26.19 1.57 -5.16
C LEU A 30 -26.23 1.01 -3.72
N ARG A 31 -26.66 -0.25 -3.58
CA ARG A 31 -26.69 -0.95 -2.29
C ARG A 31 -25.30 -1.04 -1.66
N SER A 32 -24.30 -1.51 -2.41
CA SER A 32 -22.93 -1.63 -1.92
C SER A 32 -22.33 -0.28 -1.53
N HIS A 33 -22.60 0.79 -2.29
CA HIS A 33 -22.18 2.13 -1.93
C HIS A 33 -22.79 2.59 -0.59
N HIS A 34 -24.10 2.34 -0.40
CA HIS A 34 -24.80 2.68 0.83
C HIS A 34 -24.28 1.89 2.03
N GLU A 35 -24.16 0.56 1.91
CA GLU A 35 -23.62 -0.33 2.93
C GLU A 35 -22.22 0.09 3.35
N PHE A 36 -21.32 0.30 2.37
CA PHE A 36 -19.96 0.70 2.66
C PHE A 36 -19.89 2.04 3.42
N ARG A 37 -20.68 3.03 3.01
CA ARG A 37 -20.74 4.32 3.71
C ARG A 37 -21.31 4.19 5.12
N SER A 38 -22.28 3.31 5.31
CA SER A 38 -22.83 2.99 6.64
C SER A 38 -21.74 2.39 7.54
N SER A 39 -21.03 1.37 7.06
CA SER A 39 -19.92 0.73 7.78
C SER A 39 -18.81 1.72 8.14
N VAL A 40 -18.45 2.63 7.21
CA VAL A 40 -17.48 3.71 7.48
C VAL A 40 -17.96 4.64 8.59
N LYS A 41 -19.23 5.07 8.57
CA LYS A 41 -19.80 5.95 9.62
C LYS A 41 -19.82 5.27 10.99
N GLN A 42 -20.09 3.96 11.01
CA GLN A 42 -20.10 3.15 12.23
C GLN A 42 -18.69 2.80 12.73
N GLY A 43 -17.65 3.02 11.91
CA GLY A 43 -16.28 2.67 12.25
C GLY A 43 -15.99 1.16 12.14
N ASP A 44 -16.80 0.42 11.40
CA ASP A 44 -16.63 -1.01 11.17
C ASP A 44 -15.44 -1.29 10.24
N LYS A 45 -14.26 -1.42 10.86
CA LYS A 45 -13.03 -1.73 10.13
C LYS A 45 -12.98 -3.18 9.67
N ASP A 46 -13.75 -4.08 10.27
CA ASP A 46 -13.73 -5.51 9.92
C ASP A 46 -14.46 -5.74 8.61
N TYR A 47 -15.62 -5.12 8.40
CA TYR A 47 -16.29 -5.10 7.08
C TYR A 47 -15.34 -4.63 5.96
N ILE A 48 -14.61 -3.52 6.19
CA ILE A 48 -13.66 -2.98 5.21
C ILE A 48 -12.48 -3.94 4.99
N ARG A 49 -11.99 -4.61 6.04
CA ARG A 49 -10.92 -5.61 5.94
C ARG A 49 -11.37 -6.83 5.14
N GLU A 50 -12.61 -7.30 5.32
CA GLU A 50 -13.13 -8.44 4.57
C GLU A 50 -13.30 -8.10 3.08
N LEU A 51 -13.77 -6.90 2.71
CA LEU A 51 -13.79 -6.47 1.30
C LEU A 51 -12.39 -6.43 0.67
N HIS A 52 -11.39 -5.98 1.43
CA HIS A 52 -10.00 -6.03 0.98
C HIS A 52 -9.48 -7.46 0.83
N LYS A 53 -9.82 -8.36 1.77
CA LYS A 53 -9.49 -9.79 1.66
C LYS A 53 -10.16 -10.41 0.44
N TYR A 54 -11.43 -10.13 0.18
CA TYR A 54 -12.13 -10.58 -1.03
C TYR A 54 -11.36 -10.16 -2.29
N SER A 55 -10.98 -8.89 -2.41
CA SER A 55 -10.17 -8.38 -3.54
C SER A 55 -8.78 -9.03 -3.63
N LYS A 56 -8.20 -9.44 -2.50
CA LYS A 56 -6.94 -10.18 -2.44
C LYS A 56 -7.10 -11.64 -2.87
N PHE A 57 -8.09 -12.36 -2.36
CA PHE A 57 -8.30 -13.78 -2.63
C PHE A 57 -8.84 -14.04 -4.05
N LYS A 58 -9.56 -13.07 -4.62
CA LYS A 58 -9.89 -13.08 -6.06
C LYS A 58 -8.64 -13.00 -6.97
N GLN A 59 -7.48 -12.63 -6.43
CA GLN A 59 -6.22 -12.69 -7.17
C GLN A 59 -5.67 -14.11 -7.15
N ASP A 60 -5.80 -14.79 -8.30
CA ASP A 60 -5.09 -16.00 -8.77
C ASP A 60 -4.73 -17.00 -7.66
N GLU A 61 -5.53 -18.06 -7.48
CA GLU A 61 -5.28 -19.18 -6.56
C GLU A 61 -3.86 -19.75 -6.68
N LYS A 62 -3.24 -19.69 -7.88
CA LYS A 62 -1.85 -20.13 -8.08
C LYS A 62 -0.86 -19.27 -7.30
N ILE A 63 -1.15 -17.99 -7.08
CA ILE A 63 -0.35 -17.11 -6.23
C ILE A 63 -0.41 -17.58 -4.79
N LEU A 64 -1.60 -17.90 -4.27
CA LEU A 64 -1.79 -18.34 -2.88
C LEU A 64 -1.09 -19.69 -2.61
N SER A 65 -1.28 -20.66 -3.51
CA SER A 65 -0.59 -21.96 -3.44
C SER A 65 0.94 -21.80 -3.46
N ARG A 66 1.46 -20.91 -4.30
CA ARG A 66 2.89 -20.59 -4.35
C ARG A 66 3.38 -19.90 -3.07
N LEU A 67 2.56 -19.03 -2.46
CA LEU A 67 2.90 -18.36 -1.20
C LEU A 67 2.95 -19.35 -0.04
N ASP A 68 2.01 -20.30 0.05
CA ASP A 68 2.06 -21.37 1.06
C ASP A 68 3.34 -22.21 0.91
N THR A 69 3.68 -22.60 -0.32
CA THR A 69 4.93 -23.33 -0.61
C THR A 69 6.17 -22.51 -0.24
N ASP A 70 6.18 -21.22 -0.57
CA ASP A 70 7.28 -20.31 -0.21
C ASP A 70 7.38 -20.14 1.31
N TYR A 71 6.26 -20.05 2.02
CA TYR A 71 6.22 -19.96 3.48
C TYR A 71 6.80 -21.21 4.13
N LYS A 72 6.39 -22.41 3.71
CA LYS A 72 6.94 -23.67 4.22
C LYS A 72 8.46 -23.75 4.11
N LYS A 73 9.04 -23.18 3.04
CA LYS A 73 10.51 -23.14 2.83
C LYS A 73 11.22 -22.05 3.63
N LEU A 74 10.51 -20.97 3.98
CA LEU A 74 11.08 -19.76 4.59
C LEU A 74 10.61 -19.55 6.03
N SER A 75 9.83 -20.47 6.59
CA SER A 75 9.22 -20.40 7.92
C SER A 75 10.24 -20.15 9.04
N LYS A 76 11.47 -20.64 8.89
CA LYS A 76 12.57 -20.38 9.83
C LYS A 76 12.88 -18.91 10.06
N TYR A 77 12.57 -18.03 9.09
CA TYR A 77 12.77 -16.59 9.19
C TYR A 77 11.59 -15.85 9.85
N PHE A 78 10.61 -16.59 10.37
CA PHE A 78 9.47 -16.09 11.11
C PHE A 78 9.52 -16.72 12.52
N ILE A 79 10.12 -16.00 13.46
CA ILE A 79 10.37 -16.52 14.80
C ILE A 79 9.07 -16.86 15.54
N CYS A 80 9.08 -17.99 16.26
CA CYS A 80 8.00 -18.34 17.18
C CYS A 80 8.00 -17.37 18.38
N ALA A 81 6.82 -16.91 18.78
CA ALA A 81 6.67 -15.93 19.85
C ALA A 81 7.33 -16.34 21.17
N SER A 82 7.27 -17.61 21.54
CA SER A 82 7.87 -18.12 22.78
C SER A 82 9.40 -18.13 22.77
N LYS A 83 10.03 -18.06 21.59
CA LYS A 83 11.50 -18.07 21.41
C LYS A 83 12.10 -16.67 21.28
N LEU A 84 11.27 -15.63 21.19
CA LEU A 84 11.74 -14.26 21.02
C LEU A 84 12.24 -13.68 22.35
N GLU A 85 13.51 -13.29 22.40
CA GLU A 85 14.12 -12.58 23.53
C GLU A 85 14.05 -11.07 23.31
N VAL A 86 13.05 -10.40 23.89
CA VAL A 86 12.75 -8.99 23.59
C VAL A 86 13.97 -8.07 23.75
N ALA A 87 14.70 -8.18 24.86
CA ALA A 87 15.87 -7.35 25.15
C ALA A 87 17.05 -7.54 24.17
N ARG A 88 17.01 -8.59 23.33
CA ARG A 88 18.06 -8.91 22.35
C ARG A 88 17.67 -8.59 20.91
N ILE A 89 16.45 -8.07 20.68
CA ILE A 89 16.00 -7.68 19.35
C ILE A 89 16.99 -6.67 18.77
N LYS A 90 17.55 -6.97 17.59
CA LYS A 90 18.54 -6.11 16.92
C LYS A 90 18.06 -5.75 15.51
N PRO A 91 17.24 -4.69 15.35
CA PRO A 91 16.69 -4.32 14.05
C PRO A 91 17.74 -3.75 13.09
N ARG A 92 17.67 -4.15 11.83
CA ARG A 92 18.47 -3.60 10.72
C ARG A 92 17.62 -3.45 9.46
N LEU A 93 17.85 -2.35 8.72
CA LEU A 93 17.24 -2.14 7.41
C LEU A 93 18.05 -2.86 6.32
N ILE A 94 17.38 -3.72 5.57
CA ILE A 94 17.99 -4.46 4.46
C ILE A 94 17.28 -4.10 3.16
N ASN A 95 18.01 -3.64 2.15
CA ASN A 95 17.46 -3.40 0.83
C ASN A 95 17.09 -4.73 0.16
N VAL A 96 15.82 -4.88 -0.21
CA VAL A 96 15.27 -6.10 -0.82
C VAL A 96 15.90 -6.41 -2.17
N ASP A 97 16.34 -5.40 -2.93
CA ASP A 97 16.79 -5.60 -4.30
C ASP A 97 18.09 -6.40 -4.39
N GLU A 98 18.84 -6.48 -3.30
CA GLU A 98 20.16 -7.15 -3.17
C GLU A 98 20.06 -8.68 -3.19
N SER A 99 18.92 -9.27 -2.81
CA SER A 99 18.80 -10.73 -2.68
C SER A 99 17.45 -11.29 -3.10
N ASN A 100 17.48 -12.45 -3.76
CA ASN A 100 16.25 -13.20 -4.08
C ASN A 100 15.53 -13.69 -2.81
N LEU A 101 16.27 -13.97 -1.72
CA LEU A 101 15.69 -14.33 -0.43
C LEU A 101 14.79 -13.20 0.09
N PHE A 102 15.32 -11.98 0.20
CA PHE A 102 14.56 -10.84 0.70
C PHE A 102 13.40 -10.45 -0.22
N LYS A 103 13.51 -10.67 -1.53
CA LYS A 103 12.38 -10.50 -2.47
C LYS A 103 11.23 -11.45 -2.15
N ARG A 104 11.52 -12.72 -1.83
CA ARG A 104 10.52 -13.72 -1.45
C ARG A 104 9.92 -13.41 -0.08
N LEU A 105 10.75 -13.05 0.91
CA LEU A 105 10.27 -12.65 2.24
C LEU A 105 9.40 -11.39 2.19
N PHE A 106 9.80 -10.36 1.45
CA PHE A 106 8.99 -9.16 1.26
C PHE A 106 7.62 -9.51 0.67
N LYS A 107 7.60 -10.39 -0.34
CA LYS A 107 6.36 -10.85 -0.96
C LYS A 107 5.48 -11.60 0.04
N LEU A 108 6.03 -12.54 0.80
CA LEU A 108 5.29 -13.28 1.84
C LEU A 108 4.65 -12.34 2.87
N VAL A 109 5.47 -11.47 3.49
CA VAL A 109 4.98 -10.50 4.48
C VAL A 109 3.90 -9.62 3.88
N ARG A 110 4.12 -9.09 2.67
CA ARG A 110 3.16 -8.21 2.02
C ARG A 110 1.84 -8.88 1.73
N HIS A 111 1.83 -10.19 1.45
CA HIS A 111 0.60 -10.96 1.26
C HIS A 111 0.01 -11.49 2.57
N SER A 112 0.66 -11.31 3.72
CA SER A 112 0.03 -11.60 5.02
C SER A 112 -1.02 -10.55 5.42
N TRP A 113 -0.96 -9.34 4.84
CA TRP A 113 -1.93 -8.28 5.14
C TRP A 113 -3.14 -8.31 4.19
N SER A 114 -4.27 -7.79 4.65
CA SER A 114 -5.53 -7.80 3.90
C SER A 114 -5.53 -6.87 2.68
N MET A 115 -4.77 -5.77 2.70
CA MET A 115 -4.71 -4.86 1.55
C MET A 115 -4.11 -5.57 0.31
N PRO A 116 -4.72 -5.48 -0.88
CA PRO A 116 -4.23 -6.14 -2.08
C PRO A 116 -2.84 -5.64 -2.51
N TYR A 117 -2.04 -6.51 -3.11
CA TYR A 117 -0.69 -6.19 -3.57
C TYR A 117 -0.70 -5.60 -4.98
N SER A 118 -0.39 -4.31 -5.13
CA SER A 118 -0.26 -3.68 -6.45
C SER A 118 1.19 -3.61 -6.94
N LYS A 119 1.42 -4.04 -8.19
CA LYS A 119 2.64 -3.73 -8.96
C LYS A 119 2.60 -2.25 -9.37
N GLY A 120 2.86 -1.34 -8.42
CA GLY A 120 2.91 0.11 -8.70
C GLY A 120 3.99 0.45 -9.72
N TYR A 121 3.85 1.63 -10.35
CA TYR A 121 4.79 2.14 -11.36
C TYR A 121 5.67 3.26 -10.77
N GLY A 122 6.77 3.57 -11.45
CA GLY A 122 7.72 4.61 -11.05
C GLY A 122 8.83 4.10 -10.14
N ARG A 123 9.36 4.99 -9.29
CA ARG A 123 10.40 4.62 -8.31
C ARG A 123 9.85 3.57 -7.36
N ARG A 124 10.69 2.61 -6.98
CA ARG A 124 10.36 1.53 -6.04
C ARG A 124 11.59 1.22 -5.22
N ILE A 125 11.48 1.39 -3.91
CA ILE A 125 12.49 0.95 -2.95
C ILE A 125 11.77 0.09 -1.91
N ARG A 126 12.38 -1.02 -1.53
CA ARG A 126 11.77 -1.98 -0.61
C ARG A 126 12.81 -2.38 0.41
N PHE A 127 12.39 -2.46 1.66
CA PHE A 127 13.21 -2.88 2.77
C PHE A 127 12.54 -4.02 3.54
N ILE A 128 13.37 -4.94 4.01
CA ILE A 128 13.05 -5.78 5.17
C ILE A 128 13.59 -5.06 6.40
N VAL A 129 12.78 -5.01 7.46
CA VAL A 129 13.28 -4.74 8.81
C VAL A 129 13.60 -6.10 9.41
N TRP A 130 14.87 -6.38 9.59
CA TRP A 130 15.42 -7.67 10.00
C TRP A 130 15.86 -7.63 11.45
N ASP A 131 15.62 -8.69 12.21
CA ASP A 131 16.22 -8.90 13.52
C ASP A 131 17.50 -9.73 13.36
N ASP A 132 18.65 -9.07 13.47
CA ASP A 132 19.96 -9.72 13.32
C ASP A 132 20.20 -10.78 14.39
N PHE A 133 19.69 -10.58 15.60
CA PHE A 133 19.93 -11.52 16.70
C PHE A 133 19.14 -12.81 16.52
N HIS A 134 17.89 -12.71 16.10
CA HIS A 134 16.98 -13.84 15.94
C HIS A 134 16.95 -14.45 14.52
N ASP A 135 17.68 -13.86 13.57
CA ASP A 135 17.65 -14.22 12.14
C ASP A 135 16.21 -14.23 11.59
N SER A 136 15.44 -13.16 11.86
CA SER A 136 14.00 -13.17 11.57
C SER A 136 13.42 -11.83 11.08
N VAL A 137 12.27 -11.90 10.41
CA VAL A 137 11.61 -10.72 9.84
C VAL A 137 10.77 -9.99 10.90
N ILE A 138 11.09 -8.72 11.15
CA ILE A 138 10.27 -7.81 11.97
C ILE A 138 9.11 -7.26 11.15
N GLY A 139 9.40 -6.81 9.94
CA GLY A 139 8.44 -6.10 9.10
C GLY A 139 9.01 -5.67 7.76
N ILE A 140 8.24 -4.87 7.03
CA ILE A 140 8.64 -4.36 5.71
C ILE A 140 8.32 -2.88 5.54
N ILE A 141 9.09 -2.21 4.67
CA ILE A 141 8.82 -0.85 4.20
C ILE A 141 8.88 -0.88 2.66
N GLY A 142 7.84 -0.39 2.00
CA GLY A 142 7.82 -0.19 0.56
C GLY A 142 7.53 1.26 0.23
N LEU A 143 8.45 1.85 -0.52
CA LEU A 143 8.41 3.22 -1.01
C LEU A 143 8.17 3.25 -2.51
N GLN A 144 7.43 4.26 -2.97
CA GLN A 144 7.16 4.49 -4.38
C GLN A 144 7.22 5.98 -4.74
N SER A 145 7.18 6.27 -6.04
CA SER A 145 6.94 7.65 -6.49
C SER A 145 5.65 8.19 -5.85
N PRO A 146 5.64 9.45 -5.38
CA PRO A 146 4.51 10.02 -4.70
C PRO A 146 3.32 10.24 -5.65
N PRO A 147 2.08 10.25 -5.14
CA PRO A 147 0.96 10.69 -5.94
C PRO A 147 1.16 12.16 -6.34
N ALA A 148 0.95 12.45 -7.63
CA ALA A 148 0.99 13.81 -8.17
C ALA A 148 0.05 14.73 -7.40
N ASP A 149 -1.15 14.23 -7.08
CA ASP A 149 -2.17 14.96 -6.32
C ASP A 149 -2.46 14.29 -4.99
N LEU A 150 -2.23 15.03 -3.92
CA LEU A 150 -2.57 14.66 -2.55
C LEU A 150 -2.94 15.93 -1.81
N LYS A 151 -4.23 16.29 -1.83
CA LYS A 151 -4.74 17.56 -1.30
C LYS A 151 -4.17 17.91 0.09
N ALA A 152 -4.13 16.95 1.00
CA ALA A 152 -3.63 17.13 2.36
C ALA A 152 -2.16 17.59 2.41
N ARG A 153 -1.31 17.11 1.49
CA ARG A 153 0.07 17.57 1.33
C ARG A 153 0.10 18.90 0.59
N ASP A 154 -0.61 18.98 -0.53
CA ASP A 154 -0.51 20.11 -1.46
C ASP A 154 -0.98 21.43 -0.85
N GLN A 155 -1.83 21.39 0.19
CA GLN A 155 -2.28 22.57 0.94
C GLN A 155 -1.25 23.09 1.97
N LEU A 156 -0.13 22.40 2.18
CA LEU A 156 0.91 22.83 3.12
C LEU A 156 1.93 23.79 2.51
N PHE A 157 1.99 23.86 1.18
CA PHE A 157 3.09 24.47 0.46
C PHE A 157 2.55 25.37 -0.66
N ASP A 158 3.22 26.51 -0.86
CA ASP A 158 2.89 27.45 -1.92
C ASP A 158 3.81 27.18 -3.10
N TYR A 159 3.49 26.13 -3.88
CA TYR A 159 4.32 25.73 -5.01
C TYR A 159 4.47 26.88 -6.03
N PRO A 160 5.69 27.18 -6.50
CA PRO A 160 5.87 28.11 -7.61
C PRO A 160 5.16 27.60 -8.87
N GLU A 161 4.84 28.53 -9.76
CA GLU A 161 4.17 28.23 -11.01
C GLU A 161 4.94 27.15 -11.80
N ASN A 162 4.23 26.10 -12.25
CA ASN A 162 4.79 24.94 -12.95
C ASN A 162 5.85 24.12 -12.19
N GLN A 163 6.08 24.36 -10.90
CA GLN A 163 7.10 23.66 -10.09
C GLN A 163 6.55 22.59 -9.14
N LYS A 164 5.22 22.42 -9.03
CA LYS A 164 4.60 21.42 -8.14
C LYS A 164 5.16 20.01 -8.38
N LEU A 165 5.10 19.52 -9.61
CA LEU A 165 5.50 18.14 -9.92
C LEU A 165 6.99 17.87 -9.67
N PRO A 166 7.92 18.74 -10.13
CA PRO A 166 9.33 18.66 -9.75
C PRO A 166 9.56 18.53 -8.23
N LEU A 167 9.03 19.48 -7.46
CA LEU A 167 9.18 19.52 -5.99
C LEU A 167 8.53 18.32 -5.31
N VAL A 168 7.33 17.92 -5.72
CA VAL A 168 6.68 16.70 -5.21
C VAL A 168 7.51 15.47 -5.54
N ASN A 169 8.16 15.41 -6.71
CA ASN A 169 9.03 14.27 -7.06
C ASN A 169 10.30 14.18 -6.20
N GLN A 170 10.68 15.22 -5.46
CA GLN A 170 11.71 15.13 -4.42
C GLN A 170 11.22 14.41 -3.15
N THR A 171 9.96 13.93 -3.11
CA THR A 171 9.44 13.07 -2.04
C THR A 171 9.21 11.64 -2.53
N LEU A 172 8.90 10.73 -1.60
CA LEU A 172 8.37 9.39 -1.86
C LEU A 172 7.02 9.19 -1.16
N ASP A 173 6.30 8.15 -1.55
CA ASP A 173 5.11 7.68 -0.84
C ASP A 173 5.36 6.29 -0.26
N VAL A 174 5.07 6.09 1.02
CA VAL A 174 5.14 4.79 1.67
C VAL A 174 3.84 4.05 1.42
N TYR A 175 3.84 3.23 0.38
CA TYR A 175 2.65 2.49 -0.07
C TYR A 175 2.35 1.27 0.80
N THR A 176 3.34 0.79 1.55
CA THR A 176 3.17 -0.32 2.47
C THR A 176 4.23 -0.23 3.57
N LEU A 177 3.80 -0.33 4.81
CA LEU A 177 4.70 -0.51 5.94
C LEU A 177 3.97 -1.21 7.08
N GLY A 178 4.72 -1.89 7.93
CA GLY A 178 4.17 -2.55 9.10
C GLY A 178 5.06 -3.68 9.60
N ALA A 179 4.82 -4.10 10.84
CA ALA A 179 5.43 -5.26 11.44
C ALA A 179 4.48 -6.47 11.38
N ILE A 180 5.05 -7.66 11.51
CA ILE A 180 4.32 -8.92 11.61
C ILE A 180 4.44 -9.49 13.03
N PRO A 181 3.53 -10.39 13.44
CA PRO A 181 3.70 -11.12 14.70
C PRO A 181 5.00 -11.94 14.70
N PRO A 182 5.64 -12.11 15.87
CA PRO A 182 5.24 -11.59 17.18
C PRO A 182 5.60 -10.11 17.40
N TYR A 183 6.45 -9.52 16.56
CA TYR A 183 6.92 -8.13 16.71
C TYR A 183 5.79 -7.09 16.70
N SER A 184 4.74 -7.31 15.92
CA SER A 184 3.57 -6.42 15.88
C SER A 184 2.85 -6.33 17.23
N ASN A 185 2.82 -7.41 18.02
CA ASN A 185 2.27 -7.43 19.37
C ASN A 185 3.10 -6.59 20.35
N LEU A 186 4.39 -6.41 20.04
CA LEU A 186 5.38 -5.59 20.76
C LEU A 186 5.50 -4.16 20.20
N LEU A 187 4.48 -3.67 19.49
CA LEU A 187 4.48 -2.34 18.85
C LEU A 187 5.56 -2.17 17.77
N GLY A 188 6.02 -3.27 17.14
CA GLY A 188 6.98 -3.24 16.03
C GLY A 188 6.53 -2.39 14.85
N GLY A 189 5.22 -2.15 14.69
CA GLY A 189 4.72 -1.21 13.70
C GLY A 189 5.32 0.19 13.86
N LYS A 190 5.58 0.65 15.11
CA LYS A 190 6.22 1.94 15.39
C LYS A 190 7.70 1.95 15.01
N LEU A 191 8.41 0.85 15.24
CA LEU A 191 9.79 0.69 14.77
C LEU A 191 9.83 0.83 13.25
N VAL A 192 9.04 0.03 12.55
CA VAL A 192 9.00 0.02 11.09
C VAL A 192 8.59 1.39 10.53
N ALA A 193 7.61 2.06 11.14
CA ALA A 193 7.18 3.38 10.70
C ALA A 193 8.23 4.46 10.95
N GLY A 194 8.90 4.47 12.11
CA GLY A 194 9.90 5.50 12.39
C GLY A 194 11.17 5.34 11.55
N LEU A 195 11.54 4.10 11.20
CA LEU A 195 12.64 3.80 10.29
C LEU A 195 12.44 4.37 8.87
N VAL A 196 11.24 4.81 8.49
CA VAL A 196 11.03 5.61 7.27
C VAL A 196 11.86 6.89 7.26
N GLY A 197 12.10 7.48 8.44
CA GLY A 197 12.91 8.69 8.62
C GLY A 197 14.42 8.45 8.66
N ALA A 198 14.86 7.19 8.62
CA ALA A 198 16.26 6.84 8.83
C ALA A 198 17.17 7.24 7.66
N ASP A 199 18.42 7.56 7.99
CA ASP A 199 19.43 7.93 6.99
C ASP A 199 19.67 6.84 5.94
N ALA A 200 19.57 5.56 6.32
CA ALA A 200 19.67 4.42 5.42
C ALA A 200 18.65 4.47 4.26
N ILE A 201 17.45 5.04 4.47
CA ILE A 201 16.44 5.21 3.42
C ILE A 201 16.96 6.20 2.36
N ARG A 202 17.52 7.34 2.80
CA ARG A 202 18.09 8.37 1.91
C ARG A 202 19.31 7.83 1.16
N GLN A 203 20.19 7.10 1.84
CA GLN A 203 21.39 6.51 1.23
C GLN A 203 21.03 5.54 0.09
N VAL A 204 20.07 4.63 0.30
CA VAL A 204 19.62 3.72 -0.77
C VAL A 204 18.93 4.48 -1.89
N TYR A 205 18.13 5.51 -1.57
CA TYR A 205 17.53 6.35 -2.60
C TYR A 205 18.59 7.02 -3.47
N TRP A 206 19.61 7.62 -2.87
CA TRP A 206 20.70 8.26 -3.59
C TRP A 206 21.49 7.27 -4.44
N SER A 207 21.93 6.15 -3.88
CA SER A 207 22.60 5.08 -4.64
C SER A 207 21.76 4.62 -5.85
N LYS A 208 20.44 4.54 -5.68
CA LYS A 208 19.56 4.06 -6.73
C LYS A 208 19.18 5.11 -7.77
N TYR A 209 19.10 6.39 -7.43
CA TYR A 209 18.47 7.40 -8.30
C TYR A 209 19.30 8.66 -8.55
N ALA A 210 20.34 8.95 -7.75
CA ALA A 210 21.17 10.12 -7.99
C ALA A 210 21.80 10.07 -9.39
N GLY A 211 21.75 11.20 -10.10
CA GLY A 211 22.27 11.32 -11.48
C GLY A 211 21.49 10.55 -12.55
N LYS A 212 20.42 9.82 -12.21
CA LYS A 212 19.63 9.07 -13.20
C LYS A 212 18.55 9.95 -13.84
N ARG A 213 18.16 9.61 -15.07
CA ARG A 213 17.05 10.25 -15.78
C ARG A 213 15.76 9.46 -15.64
N SER A 214 14.64 10.17 -15.52
CA SER A 214 13.30 9.60 -15.51
C SER A 214 12.96 8.97 -16.86
N GLN A 215 12.24 7.85 -16.86
CA GLN A 215 11.92 7.12 -18.10
C GLN A 215 10.91 7.85 -18.99
N ILE A 216 10.00 8.62 -18.40
CA ILE A 216 8.88 9.24 -19.13
C ILE A 216 9.31 10.57 -19.75
N ASN A 217 9.93 11.45 -18.96
CA ASN A 217 10.26 12.82 -19.39
C ASN A 217 11.75 13.01 -19.71
N ASN A 218 12.58 11.99 -19.50
CA ASN A 218 14.05 12.06 -19.66
C ASN A 218 14.73 13.18 -18.83
N VAL A 219 14.08 13.65 -17.77
CA VAL A 219 14.61 14.66 -16.84
C VAL A 219 15.40 13.98 -15.72
N LEU A 220 16.48 14.62 -15.24
CA LEU A 220 17.24 14.15 -14.07
C LEU A 220 16.34 14.04 -12.83
N VAL A 221 16.55 13.00 -12.03
CA VAL A 221 15.86 12.85 -10.75
C VAL A 221 16.40 13.89 -9.78
N GLU A 222 15.55 14.84 -9.42
CA GLU A 222 15.88 15.92 -8.48
C GLU A 222 16.33 15.39 -7.12
N GLN A 223 17.26 16.14 -6.52
CA GLN A 223 17.85 15.87 -5.22
C GLN A 223 17.74 17.13 -4.37
N PRO A 224 17.68 17.00 -3.03
CA PRO A 224 17.72 15.76 -2.25
C PRO A 224 16.35 15.05 -2.16
N LEU A 225 16.30 13.87 -1.53
CA LEU A 225 15.04 13.30 -1.07
C LEU A 225 14.60 14.06 0.19
N VAL A 226 13.52 14.84 0.11
CA VAL A 226 13.15 15.81 1.16
C VAL A 226 12.11 15.28 2.15
N GLY A 227 11.42 14.21 1.81
CA GLY A 227 10.46 13.60 2.73
C GLY A 227 9.70 12.42 2.14
N ALA A 228 8.81 11.86 2.95
CA ALA A 228 7.89 10.82 2.50
C ALA A 228 6.48 11.05 3.03
N THR A 229 5.47 10.74 2.22
CA THR A 229 4.07 10.70 2.68
C THR A 229 3.60 9.27 2.90
N THR A 230 2.60 9.06 3.74
CA THR A 230 1.85 7.81 3.76
C THR A 230 0.39 8.06 4.10
N THR A 231 -0.47 7.13 3.71
CA THR A 231 -1.87 7.11 4.11
C THR A 231 -2.15 5.90 4.98
N SER A 232 -2.92 6.07 6.03
CA SER A 232 -3.37 4.96 6.86
C SER A 232 -4.26 3.97 6.09
N ALA A 233 -4.32 2.70 6.50
CA ALA A 233 -5.05 1.66 5.75
C ALA A 233 -6.59 1.79 5.86
N PHE A 234 -7.13 1.86 7.08
CA PHE A 234 -8.57 1.76 7.37
C PHE A 234 -9.07 2.96 8.20
N GLY A 235 -8.76 4.19 7.78
CA GLY A 235 -8.96 5.39 8.61
C GLY A 235 -7.83 5.54 9.63
N ARG A 236 -8.05 6.13 10.83
CA ARG A 236 -6.96 6.42 11.80
C ARG A 236 -6.12 5.17 12.14
N SER A 237 -4.80 5.34 12.18
CA SER A 237 -3.82 4.27 12.47
C SER A 237 -3.03 4.58 13.75
N SER A 238 -3.00 3.64 14.68
CA SER A 238 -2.26 3.77 15.95
C SER A 238 -0.74 3.73 15.80
N ILE A 239 -0.24 3.24 14.66
CA ILE A 239 1.20 3.11 14.39
C ILE A 239 1.87 4.50 14.37
N TYR A 240 1.21 5.50 13.78
CA TYR A 240 1.76 6.85 13.65
C TYR A 240 1.46 7.74 14.86
N ASN A 241 0.55 7.32 15.74
CA ASN A 241 0.17 8.11 16.91
C ASN A 241 1.35 8.30 17.87
N ARG A 242 1.72 9.57 18.08
CA ARG A 242 2.85 9.98 18.94
C ARG A 242 4.15 9.24 18.55
N LEU A 243 4.35 9.05 17.24
CA LEU A 243 5.58 8.46 16.71
C LEU A 243 6.70 9.50 16.79
N LYS A 244 7.47 9.45 17.88
CA LYS A 244 8.55 10.39 18.16
C LYS A 244 9.88 9.66 18.32
N TYR A 245 10.96 10.36 18.00
CA TYR A 245 12.30 10.05 18.51
C TYR A 245 12.71 11.23 19.40
N GLN A 246 12.88 10.97 20.70
CA GLN A 246 13.02 12.02 21.71
C GLN A 246 11.85 13.03 21.58
N ASP A 247 12.15 14.32 21.40
CA ASP A 247 11.13 15.37 21.25
C ASP A 247 10.62 15.55 19.81
N ARG A 248 11.33 15.00 18.82
CA ARG A 248 11.01 15.16 17.40
C ARG A 248 9.88 14.22 16.97
N LEU A 249 8.81 14.79 16.42
CA LEU A 249 7.75 14.03 15.76
C LEU A 249 8.23 13.52 14.40
N LEU A 250 8.22 12.20 14.19
CA LEU A 250 8.70 11.59 12.94
C LEU A 250 7.60 11.54 11.86
N ALA A 251 6.36 11.31 12.25
CA ALA A 251 5.20 11.27 11.34
C ALA A 251 4.19 12.35 11.73
N ARG A 252 4.23 13.48 11.03
CA ARG A 252 3.30 14.60 11.26
C ARG A 252 1.96 14.32 10.57
N PRO A 253 0.82 14.33 11.27
CA PRO A 253 -0.48 14.27 10.61
C PRO A 253 -0.73 15.55 9.81
N ILE A 254 -1.15 15.41 8.55
CA ILE A 254 -1.35 16.53 7.62
C ILE A 254 -2.78 16.60 7.06
N GLY A 255 -3.71 15.84 7.62
CA GLY A 255 -5.13 15.84 7.27
C GLY A 255 -5.63 14.49 6.77
N TYR A 256 -6.74 14.50 6.02
CA TYR A 256 -7.42 13.29 5.55
C TYR A 256 -7.67 13.32 4.05
N THR A 257 -7.64 12.14 3.43
CA THR A 257 -8.17 11.93 2.08
C THR A 257 -9.70 12.00 2.07
N ARG A 258 -10.29 12.27 0.90
CA ARG A 258 -11.76 12.40 0.75
C ARG A 258 -12.52 11.07 0.59
N GLY A 259 -11.82 9.93 0.58
CA GLY A 259 -12.42 8.60 0.45
C GLY A 259 -13.02 8.32 -0.92
N TYR A 260 -12.22 8.53 -1.98
CA TYR A 260 -12.55 8.07 -3.34
C TYR A 260 -11.78 6.79 -3.66
N GLY A 261 -12.46 5.81 -4.25
CA GLY A 261 -11.90 4.52 -4.63
C GLY A 261 -12.92 3.57 -5.26
N THR A 262 -12.47 2.37 -5.63
CA THR A 262 -13.31 1.31 -6.22
C THR A 262 -13.55 0.15 -5.27
N ILE A 263 -13.18 0.28 -3.98
CA ILE A 263 -13.15 -0.85 -3.05
C ILE A 263 -14.52 -1.49 -2.81
N HIS A 264 -15.57 -0.69 -2.67
CA HIS A 264 -16.95 -1.16 -2.53
C HIS A 264 -17.49 -1.76 -3.84
N LEU A 265 -16.81 -1.53 -4.97
CA LEU A 265 -17.17 -2.09 -6.26
C LEU A 265 -16.42 -3.39 -6.56
N GLU A 266 -15.50 -3.84 -5.71
CA GLU A 266 -14.70 -5.05 -5.94
C GLU A 266 -15.53 -6.32 -6.21
N PRO A 267 -16.63 -6.58 -5.47
CA PRO A 267 -17.49 -7.74 -5.74
C PRO A 267 -18.05 -7.76 -7.17
N TYR A 268 -18.40 -6.58 -7.68
CA TYR A 268 -19.07 -6.41 -8.98
C TYR A 268 -18.13 -6.01 -10.11
N PHE A 269 -16.81 -5.97 -9.86
CA PHE A 269 -15.88 -5.42 -10.82
C PHE A 269 -15.81 -6.25 -12.12
N GLU A 270 -16.04 -7.56 -12.05
CA GLU A 270 -16.11 -8.40 -13.26
C GLU A 270 -17.33 -8.08 -14.12
N GLU A 271 -18.52 -7.97 -13.51
CA GLU A 271 -19.75 -7.53 -14.19
C GLU A 271 -19.56 -6.15 -14.83
N LEU A 272 -18.96 -5.19 -14.11
CA LEU A 272 -18.60 -3.87 -14.62
C LEU A 272 -17.68 -3.96 -15.85
N THR A 273 -16.66 -4.82 -15.81
CA THR A 273 -15.77 -5.00 -16.97
C THR A 273 -16.42 -5.77 -18.12
N GLY A 274 -17.38 -6.66 -17.84
CA GLY A 274 -18.16 -7.39 -18.84
C GLY A 274 -18.93 -6.42 -19.73
N ILE A 275 -19.64 -5.45 -19.12
CA ILE A 275 -20.31 -4.36 -19.85
C ILE A 275 -19.33 -3.61 -20.74
N LEU A 276 -18.19 -3.18 -20.20
CA LEU A 276 -17.22 -2.41 -20.98
C LEU A 276 -16.64 -3.19 -22.16
N LYS A 277 -16.48 -4.50 -22.02
CA LYS A 277 -16.01 -5.38 -23.10
C LYS A 277 -17.08 -5.56 -24.18
N ALA A 278 -18.34 -5.79 -23.79
CA ALA A 278 -19.46 -5.86 -24.72
C ALA A 278 -19.61 -4.57 -25.56
N HIS A 279 -19.31 -3.41 -24.96
CA HIS A 279 -19.29 -2.13 -25.66
C HIS A 279 -17.93 -1.77 -26.31
N ASN A 280 -16.92 -2.65 -26.32
CA ASN A 280 -15.59 -2.41 -26.89
C ASN A 280 -14.84 -1.15 -26.36
N ILE A 281 -15.12 -0.76 -25.11
CA ILE A 281 -14.55 0.42 -24.45
C ILE A 281 -13.76 0.08 -23.18
N TYR A 282 -13.54 -1.20 -22.93
CA TYR A 282 -12.70 -1.66 -21.82
C TYR A 282 -11.25 -1.27 -22.03
N HIS A 283 -10.69 -0.56 -21.05
CA HIS A 283 -9.29 -0.15 -21.11
C HIS A 283 -8.39 -1.12 -20.38
N ASN A 284 -7.61 -1.87 -21.14
CA ASN A 284 -6.52 -2.68 -20.60
C ASN A 284 -5.46 -1.74 -20.01
N GLY A 285 -5.16 -1.91 -18.71
CA GLY A 285 -4.08 -1.18 -18.05
C GLY A 285 -2.69 -1.52 -18.62
N GLY A 286 -1.67 -0.79 -18.19
CA GLY A 286 -0.29 -1.03 -18.59
C GLY A 286 0.58 0.22 -18.48
N TYR A 287 1.89 0.03 -18.64
CA TYR A 287 2.82 1.16 -18.74
C TYR A 287 2.48 2.02 -19.97
N GLY A 288 2.49 3.34 -19.81
CA GLY A 288 2.13 4.29 -20.88
C GLY A 288 0.64 4.43 -21.19
N LYS A 289 -0.25 3.64 -20.56
CA LYS A 289 -1.70 3.65 -20.83
C LYS A 289 -2.51 4.60 -19.94
N GLY A 290 -1.85 5.58 -19.32
CA GLY A 290 -2.49 6.57 -18.47
C GLY A 290 -2.75 6.10 -17.02
N PRO A 291 -3.13 7.03 -16.13
CA PRO A 291 -3.22 6.76 -14.69
C PRO A 291 -4.50 6.00 -14.32
N LYS A 292 -4.40 5.11 -13.31
CA LYS A 292 -5.54 4.49 -12.63
C LYS A 292 -6.56 3.81 -13.58
N PRO A 293 -6.15 2.82 -14.42
CA PRO A 293 -7.04 2.17 -15.38
C PRO A 293 -8.29 1.56 -14.72
N LYS A 294 -8.14 0.99 -13.51
CA LYS A 294 -9.27 0.46 -12.73
C LYS A 294 -10.34 1.53 -12.42
N TRP A 295 -9.89 2.71 -12.02
CA TRP A 295 -10.75 3.86 -11.77
C TRP A 295 -11.43 4.35 -13.04
N GLN A 296 -10.67 4.50 -14.12
CA GLN A 296 -11.19 4.95 -15.41
C GLN A 296 -12.28 4.00 -15.94
N ASN A 297 -12.05 2.69 -15.84
CA ASN A 297 -13.05 1.68 -16.20
C ASN A 297 -14.28 1.78 -15.29
N ALA A 298 -14.12 1.93 -13.97
CA ALA A 298 -15.25 2.12 -13.07
C ALA A 298 -16.08 3.37 -13.44
N VAL A 299 -15.45 4.51 -13.74
CA VAL A 299 -16.15 5.73 -14.19
C VAL A 299 -16.95 5.47 -15.47
N ARG A 300 -16.34 4.82 -16.47
CA ARG A 300 -17.03 4.50 -17.74
C ARG A 300 -18.23 3.58 -17.52
N ALA A 301 -18.06 2.56 -16.69
CA ALA A 301 -19.13 1.60 -16.42
C ALA A 301 -20.29 2.26 -15.65
N LEU A 302 -20.00 3.10 -14.65
CA LEU A 302 -21.03 3.88 -13.96
C LEU A 302 -21.84 4.76 -14.93
N LYS A 303 -21.17 5.38 -15.91
CA LYS A 303 -21.86 6.20 -16.92
C LYS A 303 -22.87 5.38 -17.75
N ILE A 304 -22.51 4.16 -18.16
CA ILE A 304 -23.41 3.26 -18.91
C ILE A 304 -24.62 2.88 -18.05
N LEU A 305 -24.39 2.64 -16.76
CA LEU A 305 -25.45 2.35 -15.79
C LEU A 305 -26.28 3.58 -15.40
N GLY A 306 -26.03 4.75 -16.00
CA GLY A 306 -26.73 6.00 -15.68
C GLY A 306 -26.44 6.53 -14.27
N LEU A 307 -25.25 6.24 -13.73
CA LEU A 307 -24.77 6.66 -12.41
C LEU A 307 -23.66 7.72 -12.53
N ASN A 308 -23.59 8.61 -11.54
CA ASN A 308 -22.53 9.63 -11.44
C ASN A 308 -21.23 9.03 -10.86
N SER A 309 -20.08 9.53 -11.31
CA SER A 309 -18.76 9.26 -10.70
C SER A 309 -18.68 9.53 -9.19
N GLU A 310 -19.57 10.33 -8.61
CA GLU A 310 -19.71 10.55 -7.16
C GLU A 310 -19.93 9.24 -6.39
N TYR A 311 -20.50 8.20 -7.01
CA TYR A 311 -20.62 6.87 -6.40
C TYR A 311 -19.28 6.18 -6.13
N LEU A 312 -18.17 6.74 -6.63
CA LEU A 312 -16.83 6.32 -6.24
C LEU A 312 -16.36 6.96 -4.92
N GLN A 313 -17.07 7.95 -4.39
CA GLN A 313 -16.83 8.55 -3.08
C GLN A 313 -17.43 7.69 -1.97
N HIS A 314 -16.73 6.63 -1.60
CA HIS A 314 -17.13 5.71 -0.54
C HIS A 314 -16.95 6.27 0.89
N GLY A 315 -16.35 7.45 1.04
CA GLY A 315 -16.31 8.20 2.31
C GLY A 315 -15.26 7.74 3.33
N LEU A 316 -14.51 6.67 3.06
CA LEU A 316 -13.41 6.23 3.93
C LEU A 316 -12.24 7.22 3.83
N GLY A 317 -12.22 8.20 4.73
CA GLY A 317 -11.13 9.14 4.90
C GLY A 317 -9.92 8.50 5.57
N ARG A 318 -8.85 8.31 4.81
CA ARG A 318 -7.54 7.87 5.32
C ARG A 318 -6.72 9.06 5.77
N GLU A 319 -6.19 8.98 6.98
CA GLU A 319 -5.30 10.00 7.54
C GLU A 319 -3.97 9.99 6.79
N VAL A 320 -3.45 11.18 6.53
CA VAL A 320 -2.22 11.39 5.78
C VAL A 320 -1.15 11.84 6.74
N PHE A 321 0.03 11.24 6.64
CA PHE A 321 1.20 11.59 7.44
C PHE A 321 2.35 12.02 6.54
N LEU A 322 3.12 12.99 7.01
CA LEU A 322 4.36 13.46 6.41
C LEU A 322 5.55 13.12 7.32
N PHE A 323 6.54 12.46 6.74
CA PHE A 323 7.87 12.29 7.30
C PHE A 323 8.78 13.36 6.69
N GLU A 324 9.28 14.25 7.53
CA GLU A 324 10.12 15.38 7.11
C GLU A 324 11.58 14.97 7.24
N PHE A 325 12.36 15.15 6.18
CA PHE A 325 13.80 14.84 6.20
C PHE A 325 14.67 16.09 6.34
N PHE A 326 14.06 17.26 6.38
CA PHE A 326 14.71 18.55 6.56
C PHE A 326 13.89 19.44 7.50
N ASP A 327 14.54 20.37 8.18
CA ASP A 327 13.92 21.26 9.19
C ASP A 327 13.10 22.42 8.59
N ASP A 328 13.24 22.71 7.28
CA ASP A 328 12.43 23.73 6.58
C ASP A 328 11.89 23.25 5.23
N LEU A 329 10.92 22.33 5.27
CA LEU A 329 10.20 21.93 4.07
C LEU A 329 9.31 23.02 3.49
N LYS A 330 8.81 23.96 4.30
CA LYS A 330 7.88 24.97 3.82
C LYS A 330 8.56 25.89 2.81
N THR A 331 9.72 26.42 3.17
CA THR A 331 10.51 27.29 2.29
C THR A 331 11.00 26.53 1.07
N GLY A 332 11.56 25.33 1.26
CA GLY A 332 12.08 24.52 0.15
C GLY A 332 11.01 24.12 -0.87
N MET A 333 9.84 23.68 -0.42
CA MET A 333 8.71 23.33 -1.29
C MET A 333 8.01 24.55 -1.91
N SER A 334 8.42 25.76 -1.53
CA SER A 334 7.97 27.02 -2.13
C SER A 334 9.05 27.65 -3.05
N GLY A 335 10.08 26.88 -3.42
CA GLY A 335 11.16 27.30 -4.32
C GLY A 335 12.42 27.85 -3.64
N GLY A 336 12.46 27.88 -2.30
CA GLY A 336 13.65 28.26 -1.54
C GLY A 336 14.57 27.08 -1.21
N SER A 337 15.38 27.23 -0.15
CA SER A 337 16.23 26.17 0.38
C SER A 337 15.51 25.32 1.44
N PHE A 338 15.80 24.02 1.50
CA PHE A 338 15.18 23.06 2.42
C PHE A 338 15.68 23.13 3.87
N GLY A 339 16.74 23.90 4.16
CA GLY A 339 17.36 23.94 5.49
C GLY A 339 18.29 22.75 5.74
N ARG A 340 18.41 22.31 7.00
CA ARG A 340 19.33 21.24 7.41
C ARG A 340 18.64 19.88 7.40
N ALA A 341 19.41 18.85 7.03
CA ALA A 341 18.94 17.47 7.06
C ALA A 341 18.65 17.00 8.49
N LEU A 342 17.50 16.36 8.68
CA LEU A 342 17.07 15.74 9.93
C LEU A 342 17.61 14.30 9.98
N LEU A 343 18.80 14.14 10.56
CA LEU A 343 19.44 12.84 10.73
C LEU A 343 18.65 11.93 11.70
N LEU A 344 18.65 10.64 11.42
CA LEU A 344 18.07 9.60 12.25
C LEU A 344 18.85 8.31 11.99
N ASP A 345 19.71 7.95 12.93
CA ASP A 345 20.41 6.69 12.87
C ASP A 345 19.44 5.52 13.12
N SER A 346 19.63 4.43 12.36
CA SER A 346 18.72 3.29 12.43
C SER A 346 18.90 2.48 13.70
N GLU A 347 20.13 2.34 14.19
CA GLU A 347 20.46 1.60 15.41
C GLU A 347 20.00 2.38 16.64
N GLU A 348 20.29 3.68 16.71
CA GLU A 348 19.82 4.54 17.80
C GLU A 348 18.29 4.57 17.92
N TYR A 349 17.58 4.74 16.80
CA TYR A 349 16.12 4.74 16.82
C TYR A 349 15.56 3.36 17.20
N SER A 350 16.22 2.29 16.78
CA SER A 350 15.81 0.92 17.12
C SER A 350 15.98 0.63 18.60
N GLN A 351 17.09 1.07 19.20
CA GLN A 351 17.31 0.98 20.65
C GLN A 351 16.28 1.82 21.41
N TYR A 352 16.03 3.06 20.97
CA TYR A 352 14.99 3.89 21.55
C TYR A 352 13.61 3.23 21.49
N TRP A 353 13.24 2.60 20.36
CA TRP A 353 11.97 1.86 20.26
C TRP A 353 11.91 0.68 21.23
N LEU A 354 13.01 -0.06 21.38
CA LEU A 354 13.11 -1.23 22.24
C LEU A 354 12.80 -0.84 23.70
N GLU A 355 13.54 0.13 24.23
CA GLU A 355 13.40 0.64 25.60
C GLU A 355 12.06 1.34 25.83
N ARG A 356 11.65 2.19 24.87
CA ARG A 356 10.48 3.06 25.06
C ARG A 356 9.16 2.31 24.93
N TRP A 357 9.11 1.29 24.06
CA TRP A 357 7.87 0.66 23.64
C TRP A 357 7.89 -0.86 23.77
N ALA A 358 8.89 -1.55 23.23
CA ALA A 358 8.82 -3.01 23.10
C ALA A 358 8.96 -3.72 24.46
N GLU A 359 9.96 -3.40 25.27
CA GLU A 359 10.15 -4.02 26.59
C GLU A 359 9.01 -3.71 27.56
N PRO A 360 8.56 -2.44 27.72
CA PRO A 360 7.43 -2.14 28.60
C PRO A 360 6.13 -2.81 28.12
N ARG A 361 5.93 -2.93 26.80
CA ARG A 361 4.78 -3.65 26.23
C ARG A 361 4.88 -5.14 26.53
N ALA A 362 6.06 -5.73 26.42
CA ALA A 362 6.30 -7.15 26.67
C ALA A 362 6.02 -7.53 28.13
N ILE A 363 6.35 -6.65 29.07
CA ILE A 363 6.06 -6.81 30.50
C ILE A 363 4.56 -6.64 30.77
N ARG A 364 3.93 -5.61 30.19
CA ARG A 364 2.52 -5.32 30.48
C ARG A 364 1.53 -6.32 29.87
N TYR A 365 1.90 -7.01 28.78
CA TYR A 365 1.00 -7.91 28.05
C TYR A 365 1.69 -9.24 27.69
N PRO A 366 2.10 -10.06 28.68
CA PRO A 366 2.96 -11.22 28.47
C PRO A 366 2.40 -12.28 27.50
N ASP A 367 1.08 -12.31 27.28
CA ASP A 367 0.37 -13.21 26.34
C ASP A 367 0.87 -13.11 24.90
N TRP A 368 1.61 -12.05 24.54
CA TRP A 368 2.27 -11.97 23.23
C TRP A 368 3.14 -13.20 22.94
N ARG A 369 3.70 -13.86 23.97
CA ARG A 369 4.52 -15.08 23.87
C ARG A 369 3.75 -16.30 23.38
N CYS A 370 2.43 -16.29 23.53
CA CYS A 370 1.54 -17.38 23.13
C CYS A 370 0.99 -17.21 21.71
N PHE A 371 1.42 -16.18 20.97
CA PHE A 371 0.91 -15.93 19.63
C PHE A 371 1.31 -17.03 18.64
N ASP A 372 0.32 -17.64 17.98
CA ASP A 372 0.55 -18.64 16.93
C ASP A 372 0.93 -17.98 15.60
N VAL A 373 2.24 -17.81 15.41
CA VAL A 373 2.82 -17.24 14.18
C VAL A 373 2.54 -18.12 12.96
N ASN A 374 2.57 -19.45 13.13
CA ASN A 374 2.33 -20.38 12.03
C ASN A 374 0.87 -20.34 11.60
N GLY A 375 -0.07 -20.42 12.55
CA GLY A 375 -1.49 -20.29 12.27
C GLY A 375 -1.82 -18.95 11.62
N TYR A 376 -1.20 -17.84 12.05
CA TYR A 376 -1.34 -16.54 11.39
C TYR A 376 -0.97 -16.60 9.91
N PHE A 377 0.22 -17.08 9.55
CA PHE A 377 0.63 -17.13 8.14
C PHE A 377 -0.18 -18.12 7.32
N LEU A 378 -0.49 -19.30 7.86
CA LEU A 378 -1.34 -20.28 7.17
C LEU A 378 -2.70 -19.69 6.83
N SER A 379 -3.38 -19.06 7.80
CA SER A 379 -4.67 -18.40 7.57
C SER A 379 -4.62 -17.26 6.54
N CYS A 380 -3.44 -16.67 6.33
CA CYS A 380 -3.26 -15.60 5.34
C CYS A 380 -3.11 -16.11 3.91
N PHE A 381 -2.76 -17.39 3.73
CA PHE A 381 -2.44 -18.00 2.43
C PHE A 381 -3.41 -19.11 2.02
N THR A 382 -4.27 -19.60 2.93
CA THR A 382 -5.36 -20.52 2.59
C THR A 382 -6.63 -19.75 2.28
N SER A 383 -7.26 -20.03 1.14
CA SER A 383 -8.60 -19.51 0.85
C SER A 383 -9.62 -20.35 1.62
N ASN A 384 -10.21 -19.79 2.68
CA ASN A 384 -11.43 -20.35 3.28
C ASN A 384 -12.69 -19.73 2.68
N TYR A 385 -12.57 -18.96 1.59
CA TYR A 385 -13.69 -18.38 0.88
C TYR A 385 -14.24 -19.40 -0.12
N SER A 386 -15.03 -20.34 0.39
CA SER A 386 -16.06 -21.00 -0.42
C SER A 386 -17.09 -19.93 -0.78
N ALA A 387 -17.33 -19.73 -2.08
CA ALA A 387 -18.37 -18.85 -2.57
C ALA A 387 -19.76 -19.27 -2.09
#